data_AF-A0A8S9KGM4-F1
#
_entry.id   AF-A0A8S9KGM4-F1
#
_cell.length_a   1.000
_cell.length_b   1.000
_cell.length_c   1.000
_cell.angle_alpha   90.00
_cell.angle_beta   90.00
_cell.angle_gamma   90.00
#
_symmetry.space_group_name_H-M   'P 1'
#
loop_
_entity.id
_entity.type
_entity.pdbx_description
1 polymer ?
#
loop_
_entity_poly.entity_id
_entity_poly.type
_entity_poly.pdbx_seq_one_letter_code
_entity_poly.pdbx_strand_id
1 'polypeptide(L)'
;MKLQLDILLATALTIATVSMVIAQVPPDKQFRVLNEPSYAPYITEYDASYRFLSSENLQSFFTLPFQLMFYNTTPSAYVLALRVGTRRDLDYTRWIWDANRNNPVGDNSTLSLGRDGNLVLADQSNL
;
A
#
# COMPACT_ATOMS: atom_id res chain seq x y z
N MET A 1 -3.64 -48.63 -31.30
CA MET A 1 -4.91 -47.97 -30.92
C MET A 1 -5.09 -47.88 -29.40
N LYS A 2 -4.98 -48.98 -28.63
CA LYS A 2 -5.16 -48.97 -27.16
C LYS A 2 -4.21 -48.01 -26.42
N LEU A 3 -2.91 -48.10 -26.68
CA LEU A 3 -1.90 -47.21 -26.09
C LEU A 3 -2.14 -45.72 -26.38
N GLN A 4 -2.59 -45.37 -27.59
CA GLN A 4 -2.89 -43.98 -27.95
C GLN A 4 -4.14 -43.46 -27.23
N LEU A 5 -5.17 -44.31 -27.08
CA LEU A 5 -6.37 -43.98 -26.31
C LEU A 5 -6.03 -43.81 -24.82
N ASP A 6 -5.18 -44.66 -24.26
CA ASP A 6 -4.73 -44.58 -22.86
C ASP A 6 -3.95 -43.28 -22.58
N ILE A 7 -3.05 -42.89 -23.49
CA ILE A 7 -2.31 -41.61 -23.40
C ILE A 7 -3.28 -40.42 -23.48
N LEU A 8 -4.23 -40.45 -24.41
CA LEU A 8 -5.20 -39.36 -24.58
C LEU A 8 -6.08 -39.20 -23.34
N LEU A 9 -6.54 -40.32 -22.77
CA LEU A 9 -7.36 -40.36 -21.57
C LEU A 9 -6.60 -39.85 -20.34
N ALA A 10 -5.34 -40.26 -20.18
CA ALA A 10 -4.46 -39.80 -19.11
C ALA A 10 -4.17 -38.29 -19.22
N THR A 11 -3.99 -37.78 -20.45
CA THR A 11 -3.74 -36.34 -20.69
C THR A 11 -5.00 -35.50 -20.42
N ALA A 12 -6.18 -35.99 -20.82
CA ALA A 12 -7.44 -35.33 -20.52
C ALA A 12 -7.71 -35.29 -19.00
N LEU A 13 -7.39 -36.38 -18.29
CA LEU A 13 -7.57 -36.46 -16.84
C LEU A 13 -6.60 -35.56 -16.07
N THR A 14 -5.34 -35.44 -16.53
CA THR A 14 -4.38 -34.49 -15.91
C THR A 14 -4.82 -33.05 -16.14
N ILE A 15 -5.24 -32.67 -17.35
CA ILE A 15 -5.74 -31.30 -17.60
C ILE A 15 -7.00 -31.00 -16.76
N ALA A 16 -7.92 -31.96 -16.64
CA ALA A 16 -9.16 -31.79 -15.86
C ALA A 16 -8.95 -31.71 -14.34
N THR A 17 -7.78 -32.13 -13.84
CA THR A 17 -7.45 -32.14 -12.40
C THR A 17 -6.49 -31.02 -11.98
N VAL A 18 -5.94 -30.26 -12.94
CA VAL A 18 -5.16 -29.05 -12.64
C VAL A 18 -6.10 -27.96 -12.13
N SER A 19 -6.03 -27.65 -10.83
CA SER A 19 -6.64 -26.45 -10.25
C SER A 19 -5.59 -25.35 -10.12
N MET A 20 -5.90 -24.17 -10.64
CA MET A 20 -5.11 -22.96 -10.38
C MET A 20 -5.63 -22.32 -9.11
N VAL A 21 -4.79 -22.23 -8.09
CA VAL A 21 -5.09 -21.45 -6.88
C VAL A 21 -4.32 -20.14 -6.97
N ILE A 22 -5.05 -19.03 -6.99
CA ILE A 22 -4.47 -17.69 -6.83
C ILE A 22 -4.69 -17.28 -5.38
N ALA A 23 -3.61 -16.92 -4.68
CA ALA A 23 -3.71 -16.40 -3.33
C ALA A 23 -4.48 -15.06 -3.36
N GLN A 24 -5.54 -14.96 -2.57
CA GLN A 24 -6.35 -13.75 -2.45
C GLN A 24 -6.23 -13.19 -1.05
N VAL A 25 -6.22 -11.86 -0.94
CA VAL A 25 -6.22 -11.19 0.37
C VAL A 25 -7.61 -11.33 1.00
N PRO A 26 -7.73 -11.89 2.22
CA PRO A 26 -9.00 -11.96 2.93
C PRO A 26 -9.62 -10.56 3.13
N PRO A 27 -10.95 -10.41 3.11
CA PRO A 27 -11.60 -9.11 3.26
C PRO A 27 -11.17 -8.31 4.51
N ASP A 28 -10.92 -8.99 5.63
CA ASP A 28 -10.46 -8.36 6.88
C ASP A 28 -8.98 -7.93 6.87
N LYS A 29 -8.22 -8.35 5.84
CA LYS A 29 -6.83 -7.98 5.59
C LYS A 29 -6.67 -6.96 4.47
N GLN A 30 -7.75 -6.66 3.74
CA GLN A 30 -7.78 -5.57 2.77
C GLN A 30 -7.90 -4.23 3.49
N PHE A 31 -7.42 -3.17 2.85
CA PHE A 31 -7.60 -1.82 3.37
C PHE A 31 -7.62 -0.79 2.25
N ARG A 32 -8.20 0.37 2.56
CA ARG A 32 -8.10 1.59 1.76
C ARG A 32 -7.91 2.76 2.71
N VAL A 33 -6.92 3.60 2.40
CA VAL A 33 -6.57 4.80 3.15
C VAL A 33 -6.73 5.98 2.21
N LEU A 34 -7.50 6.98 2.64
CA LEU A 34 -7.65 8.24 1.93
C LEU A 34 -6.55 9.21 2.40
N ASN A 35 -5.88 9.87 1.45
CA ASN A 35 -4.98 10.98 1.72
C ASN A 35 -5.79 12.27 1.97
N GLU A 36 -6.46 12.32 3.11
CA GLU A 36 -7.26 13.48 3.53
C GLU A 36 -6.44 14.43 4.44
N PRO A 37 -6.83 15.71 4.52
CA PRO A 37 -6.18 16.65 5.43
C PRO A 37 -6.16 16.14 6.87
N SER A 38 -5.00 16.20 7.52
CA SER A 38 -4.84 15.81 8.91
C SER A 38 -3.94 16.79 9.65
N TYR A 39 -4.13 16.92 10.96
CA TYR A 39 -3.31 17.79 11.79
C TYR A 39 -1.90 17.21 12.00
N ALA A 40 -0.88 18.00 11.63
CA ALA A 40 0.54 17.66 11.75
C ALA A 40 1.24 18.58 12.78
N PRO A 41 1.25 18.22 14.08
CA PRO A 41 1.67 19.14 15.14
C PRO A 41 3.18 19.34 15.31
N TYR A 42 4.03 18.55 14.65
CA TYR A 42 5.47 18.52 14.94
C TYR A 42 6.30 18.92 13.72
N ILE A 43 7.42 19.59 13.96
CA ILE A 43 8.40 19.88 12.91
C ILE A 43 9.10 18.57 12.54
N THR A 44 9.31 18.36 11.24
CA THR A 44 10.02 17.21 10.69
C THR A 44 11.09 17.68 9.72
N GLU A 45 11.90 16.75 9.20
CA GLU A 45 12.91 17.03 8.19
C GLU A 45 12.32 17.79 6.99
N TYR A 46 13.02 18.85 6.55
CA TYR A 46 12.63 19.80 5.49
C TYR A 46 11.41 20.67 5.78
N ASP A 47 10.98 20.78 7.04
CA ASP A 47 9.74 21.49 7.42
C ASP A 47 8.53 20.95 6.63
N ALA A 48 8.54 19.64 6.33
CA ALA A 48 7.52 19.01 5.53
C ALA A 48 6.20 18.93 6.29
N SER A 49 5.10 19.17 5.59
CA SER A 49 3.78 18.78 6.06
C SER A 49 3.60 17.27 5.90
N TYR A 50 2.83 16.63 6.79
CA TYR A 50 2.61 15.19 6.73
C TYR A 50 1.20 14.81 7.17
N ARG A 51 0.77 13.61 6.77
CA ARG A 51 -0.54 13.05 7.09
C ARG A 51 -0.41 11.61 7.56
N PHE A 52 -1.04 11.31 8.70
CA PHE A 52 -1.08 9.95 9.23
C PHE A 52 -2.02 9.09 8.38
N LEU A 53 -1.65 7.82 8.18
CA LEU A 53 -2.53 6.87 7.54
C LEU A 53 -3.60 6.39 8.53
N SER A 54 -4.85 6.48 8.11
CA SER A 54 -6.01 5.95 8.82
C SER A 54 -6.82 5.08 7.85
N SER A 55 -7.19 3.88 8.27
CA SER A 55 -8.06 2.99 7.49
C SER A 55 -9.33 2.69 8.27
N GLU A 56 -10.41 2.38 7.54
CA GLU A 56 -11.70 2.00 8.15
C GLU A 56 -11.59 0.76 9.05
N ASN A 57 -10.69 -0.18 8.71
CA ASN A 57 -10.46 -1.40 9.47
C ASN A 57 -9.55 -1.20 10.69
N LEU A 58 -9.28 0.05 11.10
CA LEU A 58 -8.40 0.41 12.23
C LEU A 58 -6.98 -0.19 12.12
N GLN A 59 -6.52 -0.45 10.89
CA GLN A 59 -5.16 -0.93 10.65
C GLN A 59 -4.15 0.11 11.15
N SER A 60 -3.22 -0.33 12.01
CA SER A 60 -2.07 0.48 12.40
C SER A 60 -0.99 0.42 11.34
N PHE A 61 -0.50 1.59 10.93
CA PHE A 61 0.68 1.76 10.08
C PHE A 61 1.89 2.29 10.87
N PHE A 62 1.84 2.07 12.18
CA PHE A 62 2.87 2.44 13.13
C PHE A 62 3.47 1.19 13.78
N THR A 63 4.80 1.09 13.74
CA THR A 63 5.56 0.08 14.48
C THR A 63 6.79 0.77 15.03
N LEU A 64 6.85 0.98 16.35
CA LEU A 64 7.92 1.75 17.00
C LEU A 64 9.32 1.32 16.51
N PRO A 65 10.18 2.24 16.02
CA PRO A 65 10.01 3.70 15.88
C PRO A 65 9.54 4.19 14.49
N PHE A 66 9.11 3.29 13.61
CA PHE A 66 8.75 3.58 12.22
C PHE A 66 7.27 3.95 12.05
N GLN A 67 7.01 4.94 11.18
CA GLN A 67 5.67 5.35 10.81
C GLN A 67 5.58 5.47 9.28
N LEU A 68 4.58 4.84 8.68
CA LEU A 68 4.24 5.05 7.27
C LEU A 68 3.21 6.19 7.18
N MET A 69 3.45 7.15 6.30
CA MET A 69 2.68 8.40 6.21
C MET A 69 2.83 9.06 4.85
N PHE A 70 1.93 9.98 4.53
CA PHE A 70 2.14 10.91 3.41
C PHE A 70 2.93 12.12 3.91
N TYR A 71 3.82 12.67 3.10
CA TYR A 71 4.42 13.97 3.33
C TYR A 71 4.49 14.80 2.06
N ASN A 72 4.64 16.11 2.22
CA ASN A 72 4.88 17.02 1.12
C ASN A 72 5.69 18.24 1.57
N THR A 73 6.59 18.68 0.68
CA THR A 73 7.29 19.98 0.78
C THR A 73 6.76 20.98 -0.25
N THR A 74 5.99 20.50 -1.23
CA THR A 74 5.25 21.31 -2.20
C THR A 74 3.75 21.11 -1.95
N PRO A 75 2.92 22.17 -1.88
CA PRO A 75 1.49 22.03 -1.67
C PRO A 75 0.85 21.04 -2.66
N SER A 76 -0.03 20.17 -2.15
CA SER A 76 -0.78 19.18 -2.95
C SER A 76 0.05 18.16 -3.74
N ALA A 77 1.34 17.99 -3.42
CA ALA A 77 2.22 17.00 -4.05
C ALA A 77 2.77 16.04 -2.99
N TYR A 78 2.07 14.93 -2.77
CA TYR A 78 2.31 13.99 -1.68
C TYR A 78 3.16 12.80 -2.09
N VAL A 79 4.09 12.45 -1.20
CA VAL A 79 4.92 11.25 -1.26
C VAL A 79 4.53 10.33 -0.12
N LEU A 80 4.29 9.05 -0.41
CA LEU A 80 4.16 7.99 0.60
C LEU A 80 5.56 7.61 1.10
N ALA A 81 5.77 7.65 2.40
CA ALA A 81 7.11 7.54 2.98
C ALA A 81 7.13 6.86 4.34
N LEU A 82 8.29 6.32 4.67
CA LEU A 82 8.61 5.87 6.02
C LEU A 82 9.42 6.95 6.74
N ARG A 83 8.97 7.26 7.94
CA ARG A 83 9.68 8.11 8.89
C ARG A 83 10.18 7.27 10.06
N VAL A 84 11.34 7.62 10.58
CA VAL A 84 11.83 7.10 11.86
C VAL A 84 11.65 8.15 12.96
N GLY A 85 11.32 7.70 14.17
CA GLY A 85 11.20 8.52 15.36
C GLY A 85 9.76 8.72 15.82
N THR A 86 9.62 9.03 17.10
CA THR A 86 8.39 9.22 17.84
C THR A 86 8.14 10.68 18.18
N ARG A 87 6.96 10.96 18.74
CA ARG A 87 6.58 12.29 19.25
C ARG A 87 7.54 12.84 20.32
N ARG A 88 8.37 11.98 20.94
CA ARG A 88 9.33 12.37 21.98
C ARG A 88 10.74 12.63 21.44
N ASP A 89 11.00 12.26 20.20
CA ASP A 89 12.31 12.39 19.55
C ASP A 89 12.45 13.76 18.87
N LEU A 90 11.88 14.81 19.48
CA LEU A 90 11.78 16.20 19.00
C LEU A 90 13.00 16.60 18.16
N ASP A 91 12.76 17.14 16.96
CA ASP A 91 13.72 17.58 15.92
C ASP A 91 14.56 16.49 15.22
N TYR A 92 14.44 15.21 15.61
CA TYR A 92 15.19 14.09 15.01
C TYR A 92 14.34 13.11 14.20
N THR A 93 13.14 13.51 13.74
CA THR A 93 12.38 12.65 12.83
C THR A 93 12.91 12.78 11.39
N ARG A 94 13.39 11.68 10.84
CA ARG A 94 13.99 11.62 9.48
C ARG A 94 13.12 10.81 8.53
N TRP A 95 13.02 11.26 7.30
CA TRP A 95 12.47 10.46 6.21
C TRP A 95 13.53 9.46 5.76
N ILE A 96 13.22 8.17 5.87
CA ILE A 96 14.20 7.10 5.59
C ILE A 96 13.90 6.34 4.30
N TRP A 97 12.70 6.53 3.73
CA TRP A 97 12.30 5.91 2.47
C TRP A 97 11.13 6.65 1.83
N ASP A 98 11.17 6.77 0.50
CA ASP A 98 10.13 7.41 -0.33
C ASP A 98 9.64 6.42 -1.40
N ALA A 99 8.33 6.19 -1.51
CA ALA A 99 7.76 5.29 -2.51
C ALA A 99 7.71 5.91 -3.92
N ASN A 100 7.25 7.17 -3.99
CA ASN A 100 6.85 7.83 -5.22
C ASN A 100 7.44 9.24 -5.33
N ARG A 101 8.69 9.44 -4.86
CA ARG A 101 9.37 10.75 -4.82
C ARG A 101 9.35 11.51 -6.15
N ASN A 102 9.49 10.78 -7.27
CA ASN A 102 9.54 11.36 -8.62
C ASN A 102 8.16 11.42 -9.31
N ASN A 103 7.11 10.91 -8.65
CA ASN A 103 5.73 10.93 -9.15
C ASN A 103 4.76 11.16 -7.98
N PRO A 104 4.76 12.36 -7.37
CA PRO A 104 3.90 12.68 -6.24
C PRO A 104 2.42 12.59 -6.64
N VAL A 105 1.57 12.20 -5.69
CA VAL A 105 0.11 12.14 -5.87
C VAL A 105 -0.56 13.38 -5.27
N GLY A 106 -1.76 13.69 -5.74
CA GLY A 106 -2.57 14.80 -5.28
C GLY A 106 -3.26 14.58 -3.93
N ASP A 107 -4.03 15.58 -3.53
CA ASP A 107 -5.01 15.47 -2.45
C ASP A 107 -6.05 14.37 -2.75
N ASN A 108 -6.57 13.74 -1.70
CA ASN A 108 -7.54 12.62 -1.78
C ASN A 108 -7.08 11.42 -2.64
N SER A 109 -5.78 11.29 -2.90
CA SER A 109 -5.17 10.06 -3.39
C SER A 109 -5.43 8.89 -2.44
N THR A 110 -5.27 7.66 -2.91
CA THR A 110 -5.60 6.48 -2.10
C THR A 110 -4.46 5.49 -2.07
N LEU A 111 -4.17 4.96 -0.88
CA LEU A 111 -3.35 3.77 -0.70
C LEU A 111 -4.26 2.59 -0.38
N SER A 112 -4.20 1.51 -1.15
CA SER A 112 -5.07 0.34 -0.95
C SER A 112 -4.35 -0.99 -1.14
N LEU A 113 -4.81 -1.99 -0.40
CA LEU A 113 -4.48 -3.40 -0.63
C LEU A 113 -5.77 -4.14 -0.97
N GLY A 114 -5.90 -4.55 -2.23
CA GLY A 114 -7.08 -5.21 -2.75
C GLY A 114 -7.04 -6.73 -2.65
N ARG A 115 -8.13 -7.38 -3.08
CA ARG A 115 -8.27 -8.85 -3.12
C ARG A 115 -7.18 -9.54 -3.95
N ASP A 116 -6.67 -8.86 -4.97
CA ASP A 116 -5.63 -9.35 -5.89
C ASP A 116 -4.23 -9.34 -5.28
N GLY A 117 -4.05 -8.74 -4.10
CA GLY A 117 -2.76 -8.67 -3.42
C GLY A 117 -1.87 -7.50 -3.84
N ASN A 118 -2.34 -6.61 -4.73
CA ASN A 118 -1.57 -5.44 -5.12
C ASN A 118 -1.71 -4.32 -4.08
N LEU A 119 -0.57 -3.76 -3.68
CA LEU A 119 -0.51 -2.50 -2.94
C LEU A 119 -0.48 -1.35 -3.94
N VAL A 120 -1.58 -0.61 -4.04
CA VAL A 120 -1.77 0.43 -5.05
C VAL A 120 -1.79 1.80 -4.40
N LEU A 121 -0.95 2.70 -4.92
CA LEU A 121 -1.05 4.13 -4.68
C LEU A 121 -1.66 4.77 -5.93
N ALA A 122 -2.89 5.25 -5.82
CA ALA A 122 -3.63 5.85 -6.93
C ALA A 122 -3.88 7.34 -6.66
N ASP A 123 -3.64 8.17 -7.67
CA ASP A 123 -3.99 9.59 -7.63
C ASP A 123 -5.51 9.79 -7.80
N GLN A 124 -6.03 10.96 -7.40
CA GLN A 124 -7.46 11.29 -7.52
C GLN A 124 -7.93 11.50 -8.98
N SER A 125 -7.07 11.27 -9.97
CA SER A 125 -7.41 11.46 -11.38
C SER A 125 -8.21 10.27 -11.96
N ASN A 126 -9.54 10.36 -11.83
CA ASN A 126 -10.61 10.04 -12.81
C ASN A 126 -11.85 9.38 -12.17
N LEU A 127 -12.85 10.21 -11.85
CA LEU A 127 -14.24 9.93 -12.24
C LEU A 127 -14.50 10.65 -13.57
#